data_AF-A0A7C3PTL2-F1
#
_entry.id   AF-A0A7C3PTL2-F1
#
_cell.length_a   1.000
_cell.length_b   1.000
_cell.length_c   1.000
_cell.angle_alpha   90.00
_cell.angle_beta   90.00
_cell.angle_gamma   90.00
#
_symmetry.space_group_name_H-M   'P 1'
#
loop_
_entity.id
_entity.type
_entity.pdbx_description
1 polymer ?
#
loop_
_entity_poly.entity_id
_entity_poly.type
_entity_poly.pdbx_seq_one_letter_code
_entity_poly.pdbx_strand_id
1 'polypeptide(L)'
;MVKLKSNPSLTLMEIPPGYLNIMGYVDESEVNGPGCRAVVWVQGCLRECPGCFNPGSWSFEINQLITIEALLEKILSNPRNEGVTFSGGEPFWQAPALAELAKQAKTHGLNVMSFTGFTLEQLRSEYAPAGAQALLDELDILIDGPYVESQAIHSPDSLVASRNQRVHVFNPQFCDRLTWASDQMEIHILKDGSRLITGYRGQMNLTED
;
A
#
# COMPACT_ATOMS: atom_id res chain seq x y z
N MET A 1 -2.20 -25.49 5.24
CA MET A 1 -2.83 -25.22 3.92
C MET A 1 -4.19 -24.57 4.16
N VAL A 2 -4.25 -23.23 4.13
CA VAL A 2 -5.54 -22.53 4.20
C VAL A 2 -6.17 -22.64 2.81
N LYS A 3 -7.23 -23.44 2.69
CA LYS A 3 -8.07 -23.44 1.48
C LYS A 3 -8.66 -22.04 1.34
N LEU A 4 -8.21 -21.29 0.33
CA LEU A 4 -8.91 -20.09 -0.14
C LEU A 4 -10.28 -20.55 -0.65
N LYS A 5 -11.28 -20.58 0.24
CA LYS A 5 -12.68 -20.73 -0.17
C LYS A 5 -12.99 -19.54 -1.07
N SER A 6 -13.51 -19.78 -2.27
CA SER A 6 -14.10 -18.76 -3.12
C SER A 6 -15.13 -17.98 -2.29
N ASN A 7 -14.77 -16.76 -1.89
CA ASN A 7 -15.56 -15.95 -0.96
C ASN A 7 -16.55 -15.10 -1.77
N PRO A 8 -17.87 -15.14 -1.47
CA PRO A 8 -18.90 -14.34 -2.15
C PRO A 8 -18.69 -12.82 -2.11
N SER A 9 -17.71 -12.31 -1.36
CA SER A 9 -17.27 -10.91 -1.40
C SER A 9 -16.43 -10.55 -2.64
N LEU A 10 -15.74 -11.51 -3.26
CA LEU A 10 -15.03 -11.27 -4.54
C LEU A 10 -16.01 -11.01 -5.70
N THR A 11 -17.22 -11.58 -5.62
CA THR A 11 -18.32 -11.32 -6.58
C THR A 11 -18.92 -9.91 -6.49
N LEU A 12 -18.53 -9.08 -5.51
CA LEU A 12 -19.01 -7.70 -5.37
C LEU A 12 -18.06 -6.65 -5.98
N MET A 13 -16.88 -7.06 -6.47
CA MET A 13 -15.91 -6.14 -7.09
C MET A 13 -16.18 -5.98 -8.60
N GLU A 14 -17.26 -5.29 -8.95
CA GLU A 14 -17.41 -4.73 -10.30
C GLU A 14 -16.75 -3.33 -10.34
N ILE A 15 -15.42 -3.30 -10.21
CA ILE A 15 -14.66 -2.07 -10.50
C ILE A 15 -14.58 -1.98 -12.03
N PRO A 16 -15.05 -0.88 -12.66
CA PRO A 16 -14.99 -0.75 -14.11
C PRO A 16 -13.54 -0.82 -14.61
N PRO A 17 -13.28 -1.41 -15.79
CA PRO A 17 -11.94 -1.39 -16.38
C PRO A 17 -11.39 0.03 -16.47
N GLY A 18 -10.12 0.22 -16.09
CA GLY A 18 -9.47 1.53 -16.07
C GLY A 18 -9.71 2.34 -14.79
N TYR A 19 -10.44 1.80 -13.80
CA TYR A 19 -10.68 2.44 -12.52
C TYR A 19 -10.02 1.69 -11.37
N LEU A 20 -9.77 2.42 -10.30
CA LEU A 20 -9.43 1.92 -8.97
C LEU A 20 -10.55 2.33 -7.99
N ASN A 21 -10.85 1.46 -7.04
CA ASN A 21 -11.65 1.78 -5.87
C ASN A 21 -10.70 2.08 -4.70
N ILE A 22 -10.59 3.34 -4.29
CA ILE A 22 -9.65 3.76 -3.24
C ILE A 22 -10.38 4.13 -1.95
N MET A 23 -9.74 3.84 -0.81
CA MET A 23 -10.12 4.37 0.49
C MET A 23 -9.72 5.84 0.60
N GLY A 24 -8.58 6.20 0.02
CA GLY A 24 -8.06 7.56 0.03
C GLY A 24 -6.70 7.67 -0.64
N TYR A 25 -6.16 8.88 -0.60
CA TYR A 25 -4.92 9.27 -1.27
C TYR A 25 -4.14 10.27 -0.41
N VAL A 26 -2.83 10.09 -0.32
CA VAL A 26 -1.88 11.03 0.27
C VAL A 26 -0.96 11.53 -0.82
N ASP A 27 -0.82 12.85 -0.96
CA ASP A 27 -0.05 13.42 -2.07
C ASP A 27 1.46 13.44 -1.82
N GLU A 28 1.85 13.53 -0.55
CA GLU A 28 3.21 13.83 -0.14
C GLU A 28 3.46 13.16 1.21
N SER A 29 4.16 12.03 1.19
CA SER A 29 4.50 11.32 2.40
C SER A 29 5.96 10.92 2.42
N GLU A 30 6.59 11.06 3.58
CA GLU A 30 7.98 10.62 3.81
C GLU A 30 8.05 9.33 4.66
N VAL A 31 6.91 8.88 5.20
CA VAL A 31 6.84 7.75 6.15
C VAL A 31 6.30 6.46 5.52
N ASN A 32 5.93 6.46 4.24
CA ASN A 32 5.29 5.33 3.54
C ASN A 32 6.17 4.68 2.47
N GLY A 33 7.48 4.86 2.56
CA GLY A 33 8.43 4.38 1.56
C GLY A 33 9.61 5.32 1.39
N PRO A 34 10.55 5.01 0.49
CA PRO A 34 11.75 5.82 0.32
C PRO A 34 11.46 7.16 -0.39
N GLY A 35 12.06 8.24 0.11
CA GLY A 35 11.85 9.59 -0.41
C GLY A 35 10.43 10.13 -0.20
N CYS A 36 10.16 11.31 -0.75
CA CYS A 36 8.82 11.89 -0.76
C CYS A 36 7.97 11.21 -1.84
N ARG A 37 6.76 10.76 -1.50
CA ARG A 37 5.93 9.97 -2.42
C ARG A 37 4.43 10.10 -2.20
N ALA A 38 3.68 9.86 -3.27
CA ALA A 38 2.24 9.69 -3.18
C ALA A 38 1.91 8.31 -2.58
N VAL A 39 0.80 8.21 -1.83
CA VAL A 39 0.30 6.97 -1.26
C VAL A 39 -1.13 6.74 -1.72
N VAL A 40 -1.37 5.62 -2.39
CA VAL A 40 -2.70 5.18 -2.82
C VAL A 40 -3.17 4.10 -1.84
N TRP A 41 -4.20 4.41 -1.06
CA TRP A 41 -4.85 3.42 -0.22
C TRP A 41 -6.01 2.80 -0.96
N VAL A 42 -5.87 1.56 -1.40
CA VAL A 42 -6.97 0.85 -2.06
C VAL A 42 -8.06 0.43 -1.07
N GLN A 43 -9.28 0.30 -1.56
CA GLN A 43 -10.42 -0.25 -0.85
C GLN A 43 -10.52 -1.78 -1.09
N GLY A 44 -10.96 -2.53 -0.10
CA GLY A 44 -11.14 -3.99 -0.10
C GLY A 44 -9.97 -4.74 0.54
N CYS A 45 -10.23 -5.46 1.63
CA CYS A 45 -9.27 -6.40 2.23
C CYS A 45 -9.96 -7.48 3.06
N LEU A 46 -9.69 -8.75 2.75
CA LEU A 46 -10.28 -9.91 3.45
C LEU A 46 -9.55 -10.31 4.75
N ARG A 47 -8.44 -9.65 5.08
CA ARG A 47 -7.57 -10.11 6.18
C ARG A 47 -8.02 -9.63 7.54
N GLU A 48 -8.62 -8.44 7.60
CA GLU A 48 -9.16 -7.85 8.82
C GLU A 48 -8.20 -8.00 10.03
N CYS A 49 -6.91 -7.71 9.80
CA CYS A 49 -5.88 -8.00 10.81
C CYS A 49 -6.21 -7.30 12.14
N PRO A 50 -6.09 -7.97 13.29
CA PRO A 50 -6.12 -7.32 14.60
C PRO A 50 -5.11 -6.17 14.63
N GLY A 51 -5.54 -4.98 15.07
CA GLY A 51 -4.69 -3.79 15.09
C GLY A 51 -4.43 -3.14 13.71
N CYS A 52 -5.18 -3.49 12.66
CA CYS A 52 -5.06 -2.86 11.34
C CYS A 52 -5.17 -1.33 11.44
N PHE A 53 -4.28 -0.63 10.75
CA PHE A 53 -4.27 0.84 10.73
C PHE A 53 -5.41 1.44 9.88
N ASN A 54 -5.88 0.68 8.89
CA ASN A 54 -6.88 1.11 7.91
C ASN A 54 -8.15 0.21 7.93
N PRO A 55 -8.85 0.04 9.06
CA PRO A 55 -10.02 -0.83 9.11
C PRO A 55 -11.16 -0.38 8.17
N GLY A 56 -11.22 0.92 7.84
CA GLY A 56 -12.16 1.45 6.84
C GLY A 56 -11.96 0.91 5.42
N SER A 57 -10.79 0.32 5.13
CA SER A 57 -10.49 -0.28 3.83
C SER A 57 -11.01 -1.72 3.67
N TRP A 58 -11.60 -2.35 4.70
CA TRP A 58 -11.95 -3.78 4.61
C TRP A 58 -13.10 -4.07 3.64
N SER A 59 -14.12 -3.21 3.63
CA SER A 59 -15.29 -3.37 2.74
C SER A 59 -14.87 -3.38 1.27
N PHE A 60 -15.44 -4.29 0.49
CA PHE A 60 -15.26 -4.34 -0.97
C PHE A 60 -16.25 -3.44 -1.72
N GLU A 61 -17.16 -2.76 -1.01
CA GLU A 61 -18.06 -1.77 -1.60
C GLU A 61 -17.27 -0.61 -2.24
N ILE A 62 -17.88 0.00 -3.26
CA ILE A 62 -17.33 1.19 -3.90
C ILE A 62 -17.29 2.32 -2.87
N ASN A 63 -16.09 2.81 -2.58
CA ASN A 63 -15.87 3.98 -1.74
C ASN A 63 -15.60 5.21 -2.63
N GLN A 64 -14.48 5.19 -3.36
CA GLN A 64 -14.12 6.25 -4.31
C GLN A 64 -13.57 5.63 -5.60
N LEU A 65 -14.31 5.77 -6.69
CA LEU A 65 -13.81 5.42 -8.01
C LEU A 65 -12.96 6.55 -8.57
N ILE A 66 -11.76 6.22 -9.01
CA ILE A 66 -10.86 7.13 -9.71
C ILE A 66 -10.29 6.42 -10.94
N THR A 67 -10.19 7.12 -12.07
CA THR A 67 -9.53 6.55 -13.25
C THR A 67 -8.02 6.51 -13.04
N ILE A 68 -7.36 5.59 -13.74
CA ILE A 68 -5.89 5.52 -13.76
C ILE A 68 -5.31 6.87 -14.21
N GLU A 69 -5.87 7.48 -15.25
CA GLU A 69 -5.40 8.75 -15.80
C GLU A 69 -5.53 9.89 -14.79
N ALA A 70 -6.69 10.02 -14.14
CA ALA A 70 -6.92 11.08 -13.16
C ALA A 70 -6.03 10.91 -11.92
N LEU A 71 -5.80 9.67 -11.48
CA LEU A 71 -4.90 9.40 -10.36
C LEU A 71 -3.44 9.70 -10.73
N LEU A 72 -3.00 9.32 -11.93
CA LEU A 72 -1.65 9.64 -12.43
C LEU A 72 -1.43 11.14 -12.53
N GLU A 73 -2.38 11.88 -13.12
CA GLU A 73 -2.32 13.35 -13.18
C GLU A 73 -2.17 13.96 -11.78
N LYS A 74 -2.91 13.43 -10.80
CA LYS A 74 -2.85 13.88 -9.41
C LYS A 74 -1.46 13.66 -8.81
N ILE A 75 -0.89 12.47 -9.01
CA ILE A 75 0.46 12.10 -8.55
C ILE A 75 1.52 13.03 -9.17
N LEU A 76 1.44 13.26 -10.49
CA LEU A 76 2.40 14.07 -11.24
C LEU A 76 2.26 15.57 -10.99
N SER A 77 1.11 16.03 -10.50
CA SER A 77 0.89 17.44 -10.18
C SER A 77 1.81 17.96 -9.07
N ASN A 78 2.34 17.07 -8.24
CA ASN A 78 3.31 17.38 -7.20
C ASN A 78 4.72 16.93 -7.60
N PRO A 79 5.62 17.85 -7.98
CA PRO A 79 6.98 17.51 -8.42
C PRO A 79 7.89 17.01 -7.30
N ARG A 80 7.45 17.06 -6.03
CA ARG A 80 8.20 16.47 -4.91
C ARG A 80 8.05 14.96 -4.84
N ASN A 81 7.04 14.39 -5.51
CA ASN A 81 6.89 12.95 -5.58
C ASN A 81 8.03 12.32 -6.37
N GLU A 82 8.86 11.54 -5.68
CA GLU A 82 9.88 10.68 -6.25
C GLU A 82 9.33 9.28 -6.58
N GLY A 83 8.16 8.94 -6.04
CA GLY A 83 7.54 7.64 -6.22
C GLY A 83 6.07 7.56 -5.82
N VAL A 84 5.54 6.35 -5.88
CA VAL A 84 4.17 6.00 -5.47
C VAL A 84 4.21 4.74 -4.59
N THR A 85 3.43 4.74 -3.51
CA THR A 85 3.21 3.57 -2.65
C THR A 85 1.77 3.09 -2.80
N PHE A 86 1.59 1.81 -3.12
CA PHE A 86 0.30 1.14 -3.02
C PHE A 86 0.16 0.49 -1.64
N SER A 87 -0.89 0.83 -0.92
CA SER A 87 -1.16 0.36 0.45
C SER A 87 -2.68 0.36 0.70
N GLY A 88 -3.12 0.46 1.94
CA GLY A 88 -4.53 0.51 2.32
C GLY A 88 -5.08 -0.87 2.63
N GLY A 89 -6.12 -1.29 1.90
CA GLY A 89 -6.73 -2.60 2.01
C GLY A 89 -5.78 -3.72 1.58
N GLU A 90 -5.90 -4.18 0.35
CA GLU A 90 -4.96 -5.14 -0.24
C GLU A 90 -4.75 -4.82 -1.73
N PRO A 91 -3.63 -4.16 -2.10
CA PRO A 91 -3.33 -3.74 -3.46
C PRO A 91 -3.50 -4.85 -4.50
N PHE A 92 -3.14 -6.09 -4.15
CA PHE A 92 -3.20 -7.19 -5.11
C PHE A 92 -4.62 -7.64 -5.48
N TRP A 93 -5.67 -7.16 -4.80
CA TRP A 93 -7.05 -7.33 -5.28
C TRP A 93 -7.42 -6.42 -6.45
N GLN A 94 -6.65 -5.35 -6.68
CA GLN A 94 -6.84 -4.42 -7.81
C GLN A 94 -5.61 -4.40 -8.72
N ALA A 95 -4.84 -5.50 -8.73
CA ALA A 95 -3.55 -5.58 -9.42
C ALA A 95 -3.56 -5.19 -10.91
N PRO A 96 -4.57 -5.52 -11.73
CA PRO A 96 -4.56 -5.14 -13.15
C PRO A 96 -4.50 -3.63 -13.37
N ALA A 97 -5.31 -2.85 -12.63
CA ALA A 97 -5.33 -1.39 -12.74
C ALA A 97 -4.10 -0.75 -12.09
N LEU A 98 -3.62 -1.30 -10.98
CA LEU A 98 -2.39 -0.83 -10.33
C LEU A 98 -1.14 -1.10 -11.17
N ALA A 99 -1.08 -2.22 -11.90
CA ALA A 99 0.03 -2.53 -12.80
C ALA A 99 0.12 -1.49 -13.93
N GLU A 100 -1.02 -1.13 -14.52
CA GLU A 100 -1.08 -0.09 -15.55
C GLU A 100 -0.69 1.28 -14.99
N LEU A 101 -1.21 1.67 -13.81
CA LEU A 101 -0.78 2.89 -13.13
C LEU A 101 0.72 2.91 -12.83
N ALA A 102 1.27 1.80 -12.32
CA ALA A 102 2.68 1.66 -12.01
C ALA A 102 3.54 1.84 -13.25
N LYS A 103 3.20 1.15 -14.33
CA LYS A 103 3.87 1.23 -15.62
C LYS A 103 3.90 2.67 -16.12
N GLN A 104 2.76 3.36 -16.11
CA GLN A 104 2.69 4.77 -16.53
C GLN A 104 3.52 5.67 -15.61
N ALA A 105 3.42 5.54 -14.29
CA ALA A 105 4.20 6.31 -13.32
C ALA A 105 5.72 6.18 -13.57
N LYS A 106 6.19 4.96 -13.87
CA LYS A 106 7.61 4.70 -14.19
C LYS A 106 8.08 5.40 -15.46
N THR A 107 7.22 5.58 -16.46
CA THR A 107 7.58 6.38 -17.66
C THR A 107 7.87 7.84 -17.35
N HIS A 108 7.38 8.34 -16.21
CA HIS A 108 7.67 9.68 -15.68
C HIS A 108 8.82 9.71 -14.66
N GLY A 109 9.54 8.60 -14.50
CA GLY A 109 10.70 8.51 -13.60
C GLY A 109 10.35 8.27 -12.13
N LEU A 110 9.09 7.98 -11.81
CA LEU A 110 8.66 7.64 -10.45
C LEU A 110 8.99 6.18 -10.13
N ASN A 111 9.43 5.93 -8.90
CA ASN A 111 9.58 4.56 -8.39
C ASN A 111 8.29 4.05 -7.76
N VAL A 112 8.04 2.75 -7.82
CA VAL A 112 6.77 2.16 -7.35
C VAL A 112 7.05 1.10 -6.29
N MET A 113 6.30 1.16 -5.19
CA MET A 113 6.33 0.12 -4.18
C MET A 113 4.93 -0.30 -3.74
N SER A 114 4.81 -1.48 -3.14
CA SER A 114 3.55 -1.98 -2.61
C SER A 114 3.72 -2.65 -1.24
N PHE A 115 2.77 -2.40 -0.35
CA PHE A 115 2.53 -3.21 0.84
C PHE A 115 1.44 -4.22 0.55
N THR A 116 1.66 -5.48 0.92
CA THR A 116 0.68 -6.55 0.71
C THR A 116 0.63 -7.49 1.89
N GLY A 117 -0.57 -8.01 2.19
CA GLY A 117 -0.74 -9.08 3.14
C GLY A 117 -0.46 -10.47 2.56
N PHE A 118 -0.19 -10.59 1.26
CA PHE A 118 0.31 -11.81 0.65
C PHE A 118 1.81 -11.94 0.82
N THR A 119 2.32 -13.17 0.82
CA THR A 119 3.76 -13.39 0.64
C THR A 119 4.12 -13.38 -0.84
N LEU A 120 5.36 -13.07 -1.18
CA LEU A 120 5.86 -13.12 -2.56
C LEU A 120 5.65 -14.52 -3.19
N GLU A 121 5.79 -15.58 -2.40
CA GLU A 121 5.53 -16.95 -2.85
C GLU A 121 4.05 -17.16 -3.17
N GLN A 122 3.14 -16.59 -2.39
CA GLN A 122 1.69 -16.62 -2.70
C GLN A 122 1.39 -15.85 -3.98
N LEU A 123 2.00 -14.68 -4.18
CA LEU A 123 1.82 -13.85 -5.36
C LEU A 123 2.41 -14.45 -6.64
N ARG A 124 3.38 -15.37 -6.52
CA ARG A 124 3.95 -16.14 -7.64
C ARG A 124 3.30 -17.51 -7.85
N SER A 125 2.34 -17.88 -6.99
CA SER A 125 1.67 -19.18 -7.09
C SER A 125 0.55 -19.17 -8.13
N GLU A 126 0.08 -20.37 -8.51
CA GLU A 126 -1.09 -20.54 -9.37
C GLU A 126 -2.39 -19.98 -8.76
N TYR A 127 -2.41 -19.72 -7.45
CA TYR A 127 -3.55 -19.17 -6.71
C TYR A 127 -3.44 -17.66 -6.46
N ALA A 128 -2.46 -16.99 -7.08
CA ALA A 128 -2.29 -15.55 -6.96
C ALA A 128 -3.51 -14.79 -7.51
N PRO A 129 -3.82 -13.60 -6.97
CA PRO A 129 -4.83 -12.73 -7.55
C PRO A 129 -4.57 -12.43 -9.03
N ALA A 130 -5.63 -12.23 -9.81
CA ALA A 130 -5.51 -11.88 -11.21
C ALA A 130 -4.67 -10.62 -11.39
N GLY A 131 -3.69 -10.64 -12.30
CA GLY A 131 -2.77 -9.52 -12.54
C GLY A 131 -1.64 -9.37 -11.52
N ALA A 132 -1.52 -10.25 -10.52
CA ALA A 132 -0.46 -10.16 -9.52
C ALA A 132 0.95 -10.15 -10.12
N GLN A 133 1.23 -11.02 -11.10
CA GLN A 133 2.53 -11.03 -11.78
C GLN A 133 2.80 -9.72 -12.53
N ALA A 134 1.80 -9.19 -13.23
CA ALA A 134 1.94 -7.92 -13.95
C ALA A 134 2.24 -6.75 -13.00
N LEU A 135 1.60 -6.71 -11.81
CA LEU A 135 1.94 -5.71 -10.81
C LEU A 135 3.36 -5.93 -10.26
N LEU A 136 3.73 -7.17 -9.91
CA LEU A 136 5.06 -7.51 -9.42
C LEU A 136 6.18 -7.06 -10.38
N ASP A 137 5.97 -7.23 -11.68
CA ASP A 137 6.95 -6.86 -12.72
C ASP A 137 7.22 -5.35 -12.76
N GLU A 138 6.27 -4.53 -12.30
CA GLU A 138 6.39 -3.08 -12.26
C GLU A 138 6.95 -2.55 -10.92
N LEU A 139 6.92 -3.34 -9.84
CA LEU A 139 7.38 -2.87 -8.53
C LEU A 139 8.92 -2.76 -8.46
N ASP A 140 9.39 -1.70 -7.80
CA ASP A 140 10.79 -1.54 -7.41
C ASP A 140 11.05 -2.13 -6.01
N ILE A 141 10.06 -2.02 -5.10
CA ILE A 141 10.10 -2.57 -3.74
C ILE A 141 8.76 -3.22 -3.39
N LEU A 142 8.79 -4.34 -2.69
CA LEU A 142 7.62 -5.01 -2.12
C LEU A 142 7.85 -5.26 -0.63
N ILE A 143 6.90 -4.85 0.19
CA ILE A 143 6.79 -5.30 1.59
C ILE A 143 5.69 -6.34 1.67
N ASP A 144 6.05 -7.58 1.97
CA ASP A 144 5.15 -8.71 1.93
C ASP A 144 4.77 -9.23 3.33
N GLY A 145 3.67 -9.98 3.40
CA GLY A 145 3.18 -10.64 4.61
C GLY A 145 2.15 -9.83 5.40
N PRO A 146 1.18 -10.52 6.04
CA PRO A 146 0.14 -9.85 6.81
C PRO A 146 0.73 -9.19 8.07
N TYR A 147 0.09 -8.12 8.53
CA TYR A 147 0.35 -7.62 9.89
C TYR A 147 -0.10 -8.67 10.93
N VAL A 148 0.75 -8.96 11.90
CA VAL A 148 0.46 -9.88 13.01
C VAL A 148 0.77 -9.15 14.32
N GLU A 149 -0.27 -8.82 15.09
CA GLU A 149 -0.14 -8.01 16.31
C GLU A 149 0.86 -8.59 17.32
N SER A 150 0.87 -9.91 17.52
CA SER A 150 1.83 -10.57 18.42
C SER A 150 3.29 -10.52 17.93
N GLN A 151 3.52 -10.08 16.71
CA GLN A 151 4.82 -9.90 16.08
C GLN A 151 5.10 -8.44 15.73
N ALA A 152 4.29 -7.50 16.24
CA ALA A 152 4.45 -6.08 15.97
C ALA A 152 5.87 -5.59 16.31
N ILE A 153 6.38 -4.68 15.47
CA ILE A 153 7.66 -4.00 15.68
C ILE A 153 7.36 -2.52 15.95
N HIS A 154 7.91 -2.00 17.05
CA HIS A 154 7.85 -0.59 17.43
C HIS A 154 9.28 -0.06 17.52
N SER A 155 9.93 0.12 16.38
CA SER A 155 11.33 0.54 16.30
C SER A 155 11.53 1.59 15.20
N PRO A 156 12.34 2.63 15.46
CA PRO A 156 12.54 3.76 14.55
C PRO A 156 13.36 3.47 13.32
N ASP A 157 13.87 2.25 13.22
CA ASP A 157 14.74 1.81 12.12
C ASP A 157 14.13 0.62 11.34
N SER A 158 12.93 0.17 11.72
CA SER A 158 12.31 -0.98 11.05
C SER A 158 11.52 -0.54 9.83
N LEU A 159 11.76 -1.15 8.67
CA LEU A 159 10.99 -0.91 7.45
C LEU A 159 9.60 -1.57 7.47
N VAL A 160 9.40 -2.52 8.38
CA VAL A 160 8.20 -3.37 8.47
C VAL A 160 7.54 -3.28 9.83
N ALA A 161 6.21 -3.40 9.87
CA ALA A 161 5.41 -3.24 11.08
C ALA A 161 5.26 -4.55 11.88
N SER A 162 5.59 -5.70 11.30
CA SER A 162 5.50 -7.01 11.94
C SER A 162 6.65 -7.92 11.52
N ARG A 163 7.21 -8.72 12.44
CA ARG A 163 8.42 -9.54 12.24
C ARG A 163 8.29 -10.60 11.13
N ASN A 164 7.08 -11.01 10.79
CA ASN A 164 6.84 -11.95 9.70
C ASN A 164 6.87 -11.29 8.31
N GLN A 165 6.92 -9.96 8.24
CA GLN A 165 6.95 -9.23 6.98
C GLN A 165 8.37 -9.14 6.44
N ARG A 166 8.52 -9.10 5.11
CA ARG A 166 9.83 -9.07 4.46
C ARG A 166 9.90 -7.97 3.43
N VAL A 167 11.08 -7.36 3.33
CA VAL A 167 11.40 -6.37 2.31
C VAL A 167 12.03 -7.10 1.13
N HIS A 168 11.46 -6.92 -0.06
CA HIS A 168 12.02 -7.37 -1.32
C HIS A 168 12.34 -6.15 -2.17
N VAL A 169 13.61 -5.99 -2.53
CA VAL A 169 14.07 -4.92 -3.43
C VAL A 169 14.27 -5.54 -4.81
N PHE A 170 13.38 -5.22 -5.74
CA PHE A 170 13.46 -5.70 -7.12
C PHE A 170 14.34 -4.82 -8.00
N ASN A 171 14.39 -3.51 -7.69
CA ASN A 171 15.29 -2.56 -8.34
C ASN A 171 16.51 -2.28 -7.45
N PRO A 172 17.72 -2.76 -7.81
CA PRO A 172 18.92 -2.64 -6.99
C PRO A 172 19.33 -1.19 -6.63
N GLN A 173 18.85 -0.19 -7.37
CA GLN A 173 19.14 1.23 -7.08
C GLN A 173 18.57 1.69 -5.73
N PHE A 174 17.63 0.94 -5.15
CA PHE A 174 17.00 1.27 -3.88
C PHE A 174 17.58 0.52 -2.67
N CYS A 175 18.55 -0.38 -2.85
CA CYS A 175 19.15 -1.14 -1.74
C CYS A 175 19.69 -0.23 -0.63
N ASP A 176 20.30 0.90 -0.98
CA ASP A 176 20.89 1.87 -0.05
C ASP A 176 20.00 3.09 0.19
N ARG A 177 18.76 3.08 -0.31
CA ARG A 177 17.80 4.20 -0.22
C ARG A 177 16.54 3.85 0.58
N LEU A 178 16.61 2.86 1.47
CA LEU A 178 15.47 2.48 2.32
C LEU A 178 15.41 3.41 3.55
N THR A 179 14.65 4.51 3.43
CA THR A 179 14.74 5.66 4.36
C THR A 179 13.51 5.89 5.25
N TRP A 180 12.52 4.99 5.27
CA TRP A 180 11.32 5.15 6.11
C TRP A 180 11.39 4.26 7.36
N ALA A 181 10.47 4.46 8.30
CA ALA A 181 10.36 3.60 9.47
C ALA A 181 8.90 3.29 9.84
N SER A 182 8.70 2.11 10.40
CA SER A 182 7.41 1.54 10.75
C SER A 182 6.89 1.96 12.12
N ASP A 183 7.50 2.96 12.74
CA ASP A 183 7.00 3.63 13.95
C ASP A 183 6.74 5.13 13.74
N GLN A 184 6.88 5.62 12.50
CA GLN A 184 6.65 7.02 12.15
C GLN A 184 5.22 7.23 11.66
N MET A 185 4.63 8.34 12.10
CA MET A 185 3.30 8.76 11.71
C MET A 185 3.35 10.19 11.20
N GLU A 186 2.58 10.47 10.16
CA GLU A 186 2.49 11.78 9.53
C GLU A 186 1.04 12.26 9.60
N ILE A 187 0.86 13.54 9.94
CA ILE A 187 -0.45 14.17 10.07
C ILE A 187 -0.51 15.36 9.12
N HIS A 188 -1.42 15.26 8.15
CA HIS A 188 -1.74 16.32 7.21
C HIS A 188 -2.95 17.08 7.72
N ILE A 189 -2.80 18.38 7.99
CA ILE A 189 -3.92 19.26 8.36
C ILE A 189 -4.36 20.01 7.11
N LEU A 190 -5.56 19.70 6.62
CA LEU A 190 -6.10 20.28 5.40
C LEU A 190 -6.71 21.67 5.66
N LYS A 191 -6.93 22.44 4.58
CA LYS A 191 -7.46 23.82 4.66
C LYS A 191 -8.83 23.92 5.33
N ASP A 192 -9.62 22.86 5.27
CA ASP A 192 -10.94 22.76 5.92
C ASP A 192 -10.86 22.32 7.39
N GLY A 193 -9.65 22.13 7.92
CA GLY A 193 -9.40 21.69 9.29
C GLY A 193 -9.48 20.17 9.49
N SER A 194 -9.81 19.40 8.46
CA SER A 194 -9.75 17.95 8.51
C SER A 194 -8.31 17.44 8.61
N ARG A 195 -8.15 16.21 9.12
CA ARG A 195 -6.85 15.60 9.38
C ARG A 195 -6.77 14.28 8.64
N LEU A 196 -5.73 14.13 7.83
CA LEU A 196 -5.34 12.85 7.27
C LEU A 196 -4.15 12.34 8.07
N ILE A 197 -4.22 11.09 8.51
CA ILE A 197 -3.17 10.44 9.31
C ILE A 197 -2.66 9.24 8.50
N THR A 198 -1.35 9.18 8.30
CA THR A 198 -0.68 8.12 7.53
C THR A 198 0.58 7.63 8.24
N GLY A 199 1.18 6.55 7.74
CA GLY A 199 2.32 5.88 8.36
C GLY A 199 1.88 4.76 9.29
N TYR A 200 2.59 4.61 10.40
CA TYR A 200 2.47 3.45 11.28
C TYR A 200 2.31 3.89 12.73
N ARG A 201 1.58 3.08 13.52
CA ARG A 201 1.48 3.32 14.97
C ARG A 201 2.77 2.91 15.66
N GLY A 202 3.64 3.87 15.89
CA GLY A 202 4.60 3.79 16.98
C GLY A 202 3.87 3.77 18.33
N GLN A 203 4.39 3.02 19.30
CA GLN A 203 4.00 3.21 20.69
C GLN A 203 4.73 4.45 21.21
N MET A 204 4.00 5.55 21.44
CA MET A 204 4.49 6.57 22.37
C MET A 204 4.37 6.00 23.77
N ASN A 205 5.44 5.37 24.28
CA ASN A 205 5.59 5.15 25.72
C ASN A 205 5.86 6.48 26.40
N LEU A 206 4.85 7.37 26.40
CA LEU A 206 4.77 8.43 27.38
C LEU A 206 4.27 7.75 28.66
N THR A 207 5.18 7.08 29.38
CA THR A 207 4.94 6.83 30.79
C THR A 207 4.75 8.20 31.43
N GLU A 208 3.56 8.46 31.95
CA GLU A 208 3.40 9.48 32.99
C GLU A 208 4.26 9.00 34.16
N ASP A 209 5.45 9.60 34.30
CA ASP A 209 6.22 9.53 35.55
C ASP A 209 5.44 10.19 36.69
#